data_AF-A0A7S0B455-F1
#
_entry.id   AF-A0A7S0B455-F1
#
_cell.length_a   1.000
_cell.length_b   1.000
_cell.length_c   1.000
_cell.angle_alpha   90.00
_cell.angle_beta   90.00
_cell.angle_gamma   90.00
#
_symmetry.space_group_name_H-M   'P 1'
#
loop_
_entity.id
_entity.type
_entity.pdbx_description
1 polymer ?
#
loop_
_entity_poly.entity_id
_entity_poly.type
_entity_poly.pdbx_seq_one_letter_code
_entity_poly.pdbx_strand_id
1 'polypeptide(L)'
;EAVGGISAVTNDAVPLAQSMKEHDDDRQRRQLAMARQTAALQQGLLNDLNAMDEIEREKLLADAKDAHLSFLRHVSELPIGEERLHFLQSIDSDTQRLLAIYKLWEAHSS
;
A
#
# COMPACT_ATOMS: atom_id res chain seq x y z
N GLU A 1 4.69 67.96 -16.57
CA GLU A 1 3.79 66.92 -17.12
C GLU A 1 4.53 65.59 -17.25
N ALA A 2 3.76 64.49 -17.15
CA ALA A 2 4.05 63.07 -17.43
C ALA A 2 5.16 62.38 -16.60
N VAL A 3 4.90 61.45 -15.66
CA VAL A 3 4.28 60.10 -15.72
C VAL A 3 5.14 59.04 -16.42
N GLY A 4 5.52 58.02 -15.64
CA GLY A 4 5.29 56.63 -16.03
C GLY A 4 6.52 55.79 -16.37
N GLY A 5 6.60 54.61 -15.75
CA GLY A 5 7.40 53.51 -16.29
C GLY A 5 7.90 52.49 -15.28
N ILE A 6 6.99 51.85 -14.56
CA ILE A 6 7.29 50.69 -13.70
C ILE A 6 7.68 49.53 -14.62
N SER A 7 8.96 49.14 -14.62
CA SER A 7 9.43 48.00 -15.41
C SER A 7 8.81 46.69 -14.88
N ALA A 8 8.24 45.96 -15.82
CA ALA A 8 7.51 44.72 -15.66
C ALA A 8 8.22 43.69 -14.76
N VAL A 9 7.51 43.24 -13.72
CA VAL A 9 7.79 41.99 -13.01
C VAL A 9 7.46 40.85 -13.98
N THR A 10 8.47 40.06 -14.34
CA THR A 10 8.34 38.87 -15.18
C THR A 10 7.54 37.80 -14.45
N ASN A 11 6.36 37.50 -15.00
CA ASN A 11 5.31 36.66 -14.41
C ASN A 11 5.44 35.18 -14.81
N ASP A 12 6.66 34.63 -14.88
CA ASP A 12 6.91 33.25 -15.37
C ASP A 12 6.99 32.19 -14.25
N ALA A 13 6.95 32.59 -12.97
CA ALA A 13 7.07 31.66 -11.84
C ALA A 13 5.73 31.04 -11.38
N VAL A 14 4.60 31.51 -11.89
CA VAL A 14 3.26 31.17 -11.38
C VAL A 14 2.73 29.83 -11.89
N PRO A 15 2.89 29.44 -13.18
CA PRO A 15 2.32 28.18 -13.68
C PRO A 15 3.01 26.93 -13.11
N LEU A 16 4.34 27.02 -12.88
CA LEU A 16 5.12 25.89 -12.37
C LEU A 16 4.81 25.58 -10.91
N ALA A 17 4.67 26.61 -10.06
CA ALA A 17 4.34 26.44 -8.65
C ALA A 17 2.91 25.90 -8.44
N GLN A 18 1.95 26.30 -9.29
CA GLN A 18 0.58 25.78 -9.27
C GLN A 18 0.53 24.33 -9.73
N SER A 19 1.21 23.98 -10.82
CA SER A 19 1.28 22.61 -11.32
C SER A 19 1.93 21.65 -10.32
N MET A 20 3.03 22.05 -9.66
CA MET A 20 3.65 21.23 -8.62
C MET A 20 2.73 20.99 -7.42
N LYS A 21 2.00 22.02 -6.97
CA LYS A 21 1.04 21.91 -5.88
C LYS A 21 -0.14 20.99 -6.23
N GLU A 22 -0.69 21.09 -7.44
CA GLU A 22 -1.75 20.20 -7.90
C GLU A 22 -1.29 18.74 -7.99
N HIS A 23 -0.05 18.50 -8.45
CA HIS A 23 0.55 17.17 -8.47
C HIS A 23 0.71 16.56 -7.06
N ASP A 24 1.10 17.37 -6.07
CA ASP A 24 1.22 16.95 -4.68
C ASP A 24 -0.15 16.66 -4.05
N ASP A 25 -1.13 17.54 -4.27
CA ASP A 25 -2.51 17.35 -3.79
C ASP A 25 -3.13 16.06 -4.36
N ASP A 26 -2.91 15.76 -5.64
CA ASP A 26 -3.40 14.53 -6.28
C ASP A 26 -2.66 13.28 -5.80
N ARG A 27 -1.37 13.40 -5.45
CA ARG A 27 -0.62 12.29 -4.83
C ARG A 27 -1.15 12.01 -3.42
N GLN A 28 -1.39 13.06 -2.63
CA GLN A 28 -1.93 12.94 -1.28
C GLN A 28 -3.35 12.35 -1.30
N ARG A 29 -4.21 12.79 -2.23
CA ARG A 29 -5.56 12.22 -2.40
C ARG A 29 -5.51 10.73 -2.74
N ARG A 30 -4.62 10.32 -3.65
CA ARG A 30 -4.44 8.89 -4.00
C ARG A 30 -3.94 8.09 -2.80
N GLN A 31 -2.98 8.61 -2.05
CA GLN A 31 -2.49 7.95 -0.83
C GLN A 31 -3.59 7.79 0.22
N LEU A 32 -4.41 8.83 0.43
CA LEU A 32 -5.53 8.76 1.37
C LEU A 32 -6.59 7.76 0.92
N ALA A 33 -6.90 7.71 -0.39
CA ALA A 33 -7.84 6.74 -0.94
C ALA A 33 -7.33 5.30 -0.74
N MET A 34 -6.06 5.04 -1.04
CA MET A 34 -5.44 3.73 -0.80
C MET A 34 -5.44 3.38 0.69
N ALA A 35 -5.08 4.31 1.58
CA ALA A 35 -5.09 4.08 3.01
C ALA A 35 -6.49 3.69 3.53
N ARG A 36 -7.55 4.35 3.04
CA ARG A 36 -8.94 3.99 3.36
C ARG A 36 -9.30 2.60 2.89
N GLN A 37 -8.91 2.23 1.67
CA GLN A 37 -9.14 0.89 1.12
C GLN A 37 -8.38 -0.17 1.93
N THR A 38 -7.12 0.08 2.30
CA THR A 38 -6.33 -0.80 3.15
C THR A 38 -6.97 -0.97 4.53
N ALA A 39 -7.41 0.12 5.16
CA ALA A 39 -8.07 0.06 6.48
C ALA A 39 -9.38 -0.75 6.42
N ALA A 40 -10.18 -0.56 5.36
CA ALA A 40 -11.40 -1.34 5.16
C ALA A 40 -11.10 -2.84 4.97
N LEU A 41 -10.08 -3.17 4.18
CA LEU A 41 -9.64 -4.55 4.00
C LEU A 41 -9.17 -5.18 5.32
N GLN A 42 -8.34 -4.47 6.08
CA GLN A 42 -7.86 -4.94 7.38
C GLN A 42 -9.02 -5.19 8.34
N GLN A 43 -9.95 -4.25 8.46
CA GLN A 43 -11.12 -4.43 9.31
C GLN A 43 -11.98 -5.62 8.85
N GLY A 44 -12.16 -5.81 7.55
CA GLY A 44 -12.88 -6.96 7.00
C GLY A 44 -12.24 -8.29 7.40
N LEU A 45 -10.92 -8.42 7.21
CA LEU A 45 -10.19 -9.63 7.59
C LEU A 45 -10.25 -9.91 9.10
N LEU A 46 -10.13 -8.89 9.94
CA LEU A 46 -10.27 -9.05 11.40
C LEU A 46 -11.68 -9.48 11.80
N ASN A 47 -12.70 -8.89 11.16
CA ASN A 47 -14.09 -9.27 11.42
C ASN A 47 -14.33 -10.73 11.03
N ASP A 48 -13.82 -11.17 9.88
CA ASP A 48 -13.90 -12.57 9.44
C ASP A 48 -13.26 -13.51 10.48
N LEU A 49 -12.04 -13.20 10.92
CA LEU A 49 -11.31 -14.01 11.91
C LEU A 49 -12.02 -14.05 13.27
N ASN A 50 -12.61 -12.93 13.70
CA ASN A 50 -13.33 -12.87 14.97
C ASN A 50 -14.70 -13.55 14.92
N ALA A 51 -15.28 -13.70 13.72
CA ALA A 51 -16.53 -14.40 13.51
C ALA A 51 -16.36 -15.93 13.36
N MET A 52 -15.15 -16.40 13.04
CA MET A 52 -14.82 -17.82 12.98
C MET A 52 -14.80 -18.46 14.36
N ASP A 53 -15.16 -19.74 14.43
CA ASP A 53 -14.88 -20.53 15.62
C ASP A 53 -13.37 -20.71 15.81
N GLU A 54 -12.99 -21.08 17.04
CA GLU A 54 -11.59 -21.17 17.42
C GLU A 54 -10.81 -22.18 16.58
N ILE A 55 -11.39 -23.34 16.27
CA ILE A 55 -10.73 -24.40 15.52
C ILE A 55 -10.53 -23.98 14.05
N GLU A 56 -11.57 -23.41 13.43
CA GLU A 56 -11.50 -22.87 12.08
C GLU A 56 -10.47 -21.74 11.97
N ARG A 57 -10.48 -20.82 12.94
CA ARG A 57 -9.53 -19.72 13.00
C ARG A 57 -8.10 -20.23 13.15
N GLU A 58 -7.84 -21.15 14.08
CA GLU A 58 -6.51 -21.72 14.29
C GLU A 58 -5.98 -22.41 13.03
N LYS A 59 -6.84 -23.17 12.34
CA LYS A 59 -6.48 -23.81 11.07
C LYS A 59 -6.12 -22.78 10.01
N LEU A 60 -6.95 -21.75 9.83
CA LEU A 60 -6.69 -20.69 8.85
C LEU A 60 -5.39 -19.93 9.18
N LEU A 61 -5.12 -19.66 10.46
CA LEU A 61 -3.90 -19.00 10.90
C LEU A 61 -2.65 -19.88 10.68
N ALA A 62 -2.78 -21.20 10.83
CA ALA A 62 -1.72 -22.15 10.49
C ALA A 62 -1.43 -22.13 8.98
N ASP A 63 -2.46 -22.22 8.14
CA ASP A 63 -2.31 -22.13 6.67
C ASP A 63 -1.67 -20.79 6.25
N ALA A 64 -2.08 -19.68 6.90
CA ALA A 64 -1.55 -18.35 6.65
C ALA A 64 -0.06 -18.23 7.05
N LYS A 65 0.34 -18.88 8.15
CA LYS A 65 1.73 -18.95 8.60
C LYS A 65 2.59 -19.75 7.62
N ASP A 66 2.10 -20.89 7.14
CA ASP A 66 2.84 -21.73 6.20
C ASP A 66 3.01 -21.05 4.84
N ALA A 67 1.99 -20.34 4.36
CA ALA A 67 2.09 -19.48 3.20
C ALA A 67 3.14 -18.37 3.40
N HIS A 68 3.17 -17.73 4.57
CA HIS A 68 4.15 -16.70 4.90
C HIS A 68 5.60 -17.23 4.90
N LEU A 69 5.85 -18.37 5.56
CA LEU A 69 7.17 -18.97 5.60
C LEU A 69 7.63 -19.43 4.21
N SER A 70 6.73 -20.03 3.43
CA SER A 70 7.00 -20.44 2.05
C SER A 70 7.32 -19.26 1.15
N PHE A 71 6.57 -18.16 1.31
CA PHE A 71 6.84 -16.90 0.62
C PHE A 71 8.23 -16.34 0.97
N LEU A 72 8.55 -16.22 2.26
CA LEU A 72 9.85 -15.69 2.70
C LEU A 72 11.01 -16.52 2.18
N ARG A 73 10.89 -17.85 2.20
CA ARG A 73 11.88 -18.77 1.64
C ARG A 73 12.13 -18.46 0.16
N HIS A 74 11.09 -18.46 -0.67
CA HIS A 74 11.24 -18.17 -2.10
C HIS A 74 11.83 -16.77 -2.37
N VAL A 75 11.36 -15.74 -1.67
CA VAL A 75 11.90 -14.38 -1.85
C VAL A 75 13.39 -14.31 -1.47
N SER A 76 13.80 -15.05 -0.44
CA SER A 76 15.20 -15.08 0.02
C SER A 76 16.13 -15.82 -0.93
N GLU A 77 15.61 -16.82 -1.65
CA GLU A 77 16.35 -17.61 -2.63
C GLU A 77 16.52 -16.85 -3.96
N LEU A 78 15.60 -15.94 -4.27
CA LEU A 78 15.67 -15.13 -5.49
C LEU A 78 16.65 -13.95 -5.35
N PRO A 79 17.51 -13.71 -6.36
CA PRO A 79 18.35 -12.53 -6.38
C PRO A 79 17.50 -11.24 -6.41
N ILE A 80 18.08 -10.14 -5.91
CA ILE A 80 17.46 -8.82 -6.03
C ILE A 80 17.44 -8.46 -7.53
N GLY A 81 16.26 -8.17 -8.07
CA GLY A 81 16.10 -7.80 -9.47
C GLY A 81 14.78 -8.28 -10.07
N GLU A 82 14.79 -8.49 -11.38
CA GLU A 82 13.61 -8.82 -12.18
C GLU A 82 12.94 -10.12 -11.75
N GLU A 83 13.71 -11.16 -11.40
CA GLU A 83 13.16 -12.45 -10.98
C GLU A 83 12.31 -12.33 -9.71
N ARG A 84 12.81 -11.58 -8.71
CA ARG A 84 12.06 -11.28 -7.49
C ARG A 84 10.83 -10.43 -7.78
N LEU A 85 10.94 -9.44 -8.67
CA LEU A 85 9.80 -8.61 -9.07
C LEU A 85 8.71 -9.44 -9.75
N HIS A 86 9.09 -10.30 -10.69
CA HIS A 86 8.17 -11.19 -11.39
C HIS A 86 7.50 -12.16 -10.41
N PHE A 87 8.27 -12.74 -9.48
CA PHE A 87 7.71 -13.58 -8.42
C PHE A 87 6.65 -12.81 -7.62
N LEU A 88 6.96 -11.60 -7.15
CA LEU A 88 6.02 -10.76 -6.39
C LEU A 88 4.74 -10.43 -7.17
N GLN A 89 4.85 -10.25 -8.49
CA GLN A 89 3.70 -9.99 -9.37
C GLN A 89 2.88 -11.24 -9.68
N SER A 90 3.49 -12.44 -9.59
CA SER A 90 2.86 -13.72 -9.92
C SER A 90 2.07 -14.36 -8.77
N ILE A 91 2.12 -13.78 -7.57
CA ILE A 91 1.40 -14.30 -6.39
C ILE A 91 -0.10 -14.23 -6.65
N ASP A 92 -0.78 -15.38 -6.52
CA ASP A 92 -2.22 -15.48 -6.69
C ASP A 92 -3.00 -14.81 -5.54
N SER A 93 -4.28 -14.56 -5.75
CA SER A 93 -5.15 -13.85 -4.80
C SER A 93 -5.29 -14.58 -3.45
N ASP A 94 -5.29 -15.91 -3.45
CA ASP A 94 -5.52 -16.68 -2.23
C ASP A 94 -4.27 -16.63 -1.36
N THR A 95 -3.09 -16.79 -1.96
CA THR A 95 -1.81 -16.58 -1.29
C THR A 95 -1.68 -15.14 -0.79
N GLN A 96 -2.03 -14.14 -1.58
CA GLN A 96 -2.05 -12.73 -1.13
C GLN A 96 -2.95 -12.53 0.10
N ARG A 97 -4.13 -13.16 0.11
CA ARG A 97 -5.07 -13.09 1.24
C ARG A 97 -4.46 -13.74 2.49
N LEU A 98 -3.86 -14.93 2.36
CA LEU A 98 -3.19 -15.63 3.47
C LEU A 98 -2.03 -14.81 4.04
N LEU A 99 -1.21 -14.21 3.18
CA LEU A 99 -0.11 -13.32 3.62
C LEU A 99 -0.64 -12.09 4.37
N ALA A 100 -1.73 -11.49 3.89
CA ALA A 100 -2.37 -10.36 4.55
C ALA A 100 -2.95 -10.74 5.92
N ILE A 101 -3.64 -11.89 6.01
CA ILE A 101 -4.17 -12.43 7.27
C ILE A 101 -3.06 -12.64 8.29
N TYR A 102 -1.98 -13.33 7.91
CA TYR A 102 -0.87 -13.61 8.82
C TYR A 102 -0.25 -12.32 9.36
N LYS A 103 0.06 -11.37 8.48
CA LYS A 103 0.70 -10.10 8.87
C LYS A 103 -0.21 -9.24 9.74
N LEU A 104 -1.51 -9.21 9.43
CA LEU A 104 -2.47 -8.47 10.22
C LEU A 104 -2.65 -9.07 11.61
N TRP A 105 -2.75 -10.41 11.69
CA TRP A 105 -2.87 -11.11 12.96
C TRP A 105 -1.65 -10.90 13.85
N GLU A 106 -0.43 -11.07 13.31
CA GLU A 106 0.80 -10.78 14.06
C GLU A 106 0.84 -9.35 14.61
N ALA A 107 0.46 -8.36 13.80
CA ALA A 107 0.45 -6.95 14.21
C ALA A 107 -0.61 -6.63 15.27
N HIS A 108 -1.70 -7.40 15.33
CA HIS A 108 -2.77 -7.24 16.31
C HIS A 108 -2.52 -8.04 17.61
N SER A 109 -1.84 -9.18 17.51
CA SER A 109 -1.56 -10.07 18.65
C SER A 109 -0.22 -9.79 19.35
N SER A 110 0.63 -8.94 18.76
CA SER A 110 1.90 -8.47 19.36
C SER A 110 1.67 -7.24 20.23
#